data_AF-I1BZA2-F1
#
_entry.id   AF-I1BZA2-F1
#
_cell.length_a   1.000
_cell.length_b   1.000
_cell.length_c   1.000
_cell.angle_alpha   90.00
_cell.angle_beta   90.00
_cell.angle_gamma   90.00
#
_symmetry.space_group_name_H-M   'P 1'
#
loop_
_entity.id
_entity.type
_entity.pdbx_description
1 polymer ?
#
loop_
_entity_poly.entity_id
_entity_poly.type
_entity_poly.pdbx_seq_one_letter_code
_entity_poly.pdbx_strand_id
1 'polypeptide(L)'
;MTSRLNLRIIINGKKKLDCCNGEFARRAATNESKLYYDNSKATLAAKCHLNHIITTAPHLTPKIIPMITISIIQIMGLSCHVCCLSLVDKGLYAAQDIY
;
A
#
# COMPACT_ATOMS: atom_id res chain seq x y z
N MET A 1 12.45 27.15 -12.77
CA MET A 1 13.25 25.94 -12.46
C MET A 1 12.31 24.78 -12.17
N THR A 2 12.38 23.70 -12.96
CA THR A 2 11.62 22.47 -12.73
C THR A 2 12.47 21.50 -11.89
N SER A 3 12.21 21.44 -10.59
CA SER A 3 12.84 20.47 -9.69
C SER A 3 12.29 19.07 -10.01
N ARG A 4 13.17 18.11 -10.34
CA ARG A 4 12.79 16.69 -10.45
C ARG A 4 12.86 16.05 -9.08
N LEU A 5 11.73 15.56 -8.57
CA LEU A 5 11.66 14.83 -7.31
C LEU A 5 12.24 13.42 -7.52
N ASN A 6 13.40 13.14 -6.96
CA ASN A 6 13.95 11.79 -6.85
C ASN A 6 13.59 11.22 -5.48
N LEU A 7 12.40 10.63 -5.35
CA LEU A 7 11.98 10.00 -4.10
C LEU A 7 12.48 8.56 -4.04
N ARG A 8 13.14 8.20 -2.94
CA ARG A 8 13.49 6.82 -2.60
C ARG A 8 12.84 6.48 -1.28
N ILE A 9 12.04 5.42 -1.27
CA ILE A 9 11.36 4.96 -0.06
C ILE A 9 12.09 3.72 0.41
N ILE A 10 12.76 3.86 1.54
CA ILE A 10 13.51 2.78 2.18
C ILE A 10 12.70 2.34 3.38
N ILE A 11 12.06 1.18 3.28
CA ILE A 11 11.26 0.62 4.36
C ILE A 11 12.17 -0.34 5.14
N ASN A 12 12.63 0.09 6.31
CA ASN A 12 13.39 -0.76 7.23
C ASN A 12 12.43 -1.44 8.20
N GLY A 13 11.81 -2.53 7.78
CA GLY A 13 10.81 -3.27 8.55
C GLY A 13 11.32 -4.63 9.04
N LYS A 14 10.94 -5.03 10.26
CA LYS A 14 11.08 -6.43 10.72
C LYS A 14 10.22 -7.42 9.90
N LYS A 15 9.18 -6.91 9.23
CA LYS A 15 8.29 -7.68 8.35
C LYS A 15 8.77 -7.56 6.91
N LYS A 16 8.85 -8.70 6.22
CA LYS A 16 9.06 -8.74 4.77
C LYS A 16 7.84 -8.15 4.07
N LEU A 17 8.10 -7.41 3.01
CA LEU A 17 7.10 -6.66 2.27
C LEU A 17 7.02 -7.31 0.89
N ASP A 18 5.90 -7.94 0.59
CA ASP A 18 5.79 -8.83 -0.58
C ASP A 18 5.46 -8.06 -1.87
N CYS A 19 4.73 -6.95 -1.74
CA CYS A 19 4.35 -6.10 -2.86
C CYS A 19 4.09 -4.67 -2.37
N CYS A 20 4.23 -3.70 -3.28
CA CYS A 20 4.03 -2.29 -2.99
C CYS A 20 3.33 -1.59 -4.15
N ASN A 21 2.36 -0.75 -3.82
CA ASN A 21 1.70 0.16 -4.76
C ASN A 21 1.96 1.61 -4.32
N GLY A 22 2.06 2.52 -5.28
CA GLY A 22 2.43 3.91 -5.03
C GLY A 22 1.60 4.89 -5.84
N GLU A 23 1.14 5.96 -5.20
CA GLU A 23 0.44 7.08 -5.82
C GLU A 23 1.15 8.40 -5.51
N PHE A 24 1.23 9.30 -6.49
CA PHE A 24 1.85 10.61 -6.34
C PHE A 24 0.91 11.72 -6.83
N ALA A 25 0.67 12.71 -5.98
CA ALA A 25 -0.02 13.93 -6.32
C ALA A 25 0.86 15.16 -6.08
N ARG A 26 0.87 16.08 -7.04
CA ARG A 26 1.54 17.39 -6.89
C ARG A 26 0.83 18.20 -5.81
N ARG A 27 1.58 19.06 -5.10
CA ARG A 27 1.05 19.95 -4.04
C ARG A 27 -0.18 20.76 -4.44
N ALA A 28 -0.29 21.20 -5.70
CA ALA A 28 -1.46 21.96 -6.15
C ALA A 28 -2.76 21.13 -6.23
N ALA A 29 -2.64 19.80 -6.30
CA ALA A 29 -3.77 18.87 -6.38
C ALA A 29 -4.06 18.20 -5.02
N THR A 30 -3.32 18.52 -3.96
CA THR A 30 -3.49 17.89 -2.66
C THR A 30 -4.68 18.48 -1.91
N ASN A 31 -5.68 17.65 -1.64
CA ASN A 31 -6.77 17.93 -0.71
C ASN A 31 -7.23 16.59 -0.10
N GLU A 32 -8.09 16.65 0.92
CA GLU A 32 -8.59 15.46 1.62
C GLU A 32 -9.34 14.50 0.70
N SER A 33 -10.15 15.03 -0.23
CA SER A 33 -10.91 14.20 -1.18
C SER A 33 -9.99 13.43 -2.13
N LYS A 34 -8.91 14.07 -2.61
CA LYS A 34 -7.88 13.45 -3.44
C LYS A 34 -7.10 12.41 -2.65
N LEU A 35 -6.75 12.72 -1.39
CA LEU A 35 -6.09 11.79 -0.48
C LEU A 35 -6.92 10.52 -0.34
N TYR A 36 -8.19 10.66 0.06
CA TYR A 36 -9.12 9.56 0.24
C TYR A 36 -9.36 8.74 -1.04
N TYR A 37 -9.57 9.41 -2.17
CA TYR A 37 -9.86 8.76 -3.45
C TYR A 37 -8.66 7.93 -3.95
N ASP A 38 -7.46 8.50 -3.88
CA ASP A 38 -6.24 7.78 -4.29
C ASP A 38 -5.94 6.60 -3.36
N ASN A 39 -6.08 6.78 -2.04
CA ASN A 39 -5.91 5.71 -1.07
C ASN A 39 -6.92 4.57 -1.32
N SER A 40 -8.18 4.91 -1.58
CA SER A 40 -9.23 3.92 -1.88
C SER A 40 -8.90 3.09 -3.14
N LYS A 41 -8.47 3.73 -4.22
CA LYS A 41 -8.04 3.01 -5.44
C LYS A 41 -6.83 2.13 -5.17
N ALA A 42 -5.82 2.65 -4.50
CA ALA A 42 -4.60 1.91 -4.21
C ALA A 42 -4.89 0.71 -3.28
N THR A 43 -5.81 0.87 -2.33
CA THR A 43 -6.32 -0.19 -1.45
C THR A 43 -7.03 -1.30 -2.24
N LEU A 44 -7.89 -0.94 -3.20
CA LEU A 44 -8.54 -1.91 -4.07
C LEU A 44 -7.53 -2.67 -4.95
N ALA A 45 -6.55 -1.96 -5.51
CA ALA A 45 -5.47 -2.59 -6.27
C ALA A 45 -4.65 -3.55 -5.39
N ALA A 46 -4.27 -3.13 -4.18
CA ALA A 46 -3.57 -3.96 -3.21
C ALA A 46 -4.37 -5.22 -2.84
N LYS A 47 -5.69 -5.12 -2.69
CA LYS A 47 -6.58 -6.27 -2.46
C LYS A 47 -6.52 -7.25 -3.63
N CYS A 48 -6.58 -6.75 -4.87
CA CYS A 48 -6.46 -7.59 -6.06
C CYS A 48 -5.10 -8.31 -6.10
N HIS A 49 -4.00 -7.62 -5.79
CA HIS A 49 -2.67 -8.24 -5.72
C HIS A 49 -2.59 -9.29 -4.62
N LEU A 50 -3.09 -9.01 -3.41
CA LEU A 50 -3.10 -9.95 -2.31
C LEU A 50 -3.90 -11.22 -2.67
N ASN A 51 -5.07 -11.07 -3.27
CA ASN A 51 -5.85 -12.20 -3.75
C ASN A 51 -5.11 -13.01 -4.81
N HIS A 52 -4.47 -12.33 -5.77
CA HIS A 52 -3.69 -13.01 -6.78
C HIS A 52 -2.51 -13.80 -6.17
N ILE A 53 -1.80 -13.23 -5.19
CA ILE A 53 -0.72 -13.93 -4.47
C ILE A 53 -1.27 -15.17 -3.76
N ILE A 54 -2.37 -15.03 -3.02
CA ILE A 54 -2.98 -16.15 -2.29
C ILE A 54 -3.42 -17.27 -3.22
N THR A 55 -3.99 -16.95 -4.39
CA THR A 55 -4.49 -17.96 -5.33
C THR A 55 -3.40 -18.61 -6.18
N THR A 56 -2.28 -17.91 -6.42
CA THR A 56 -1.20 -18.40 -7.30
C THR A 56 -0.02 -19.03 -6.55
N ALA A 57 0.06 -18.89 -5.22
CA ALA A 57 1.12 -19.46 -4.41
C ALA A 57 0.63 -20.70 -3.63
N PRO A 58 0.75 -21.92 -4.20
CA PRO A 58 0.21 -23.16 -3.61
C PRO A 58 0.86 -23.58 -2.29
N HIS A 59 2.00 -22.97 -1.93
CA HIS A 59 2.74 -23.25 -0.69
C HIS A 59 2.31 -22.36 0.49
N LEU A 60 1.41 -21.40 0.27
CA LEU A 60 0.90 -20.55 1.34
C LEU A 60 -0.03 -21.34 2.25
N THR A 61 0.37 -21.48 3.51
CA THR A 61 -0.50 -22.05 4.55
C THR A 61 -1.41 -20.97 5.13
N PRO A 62 -2.58 -21.32 5.69
CA PRO A 62 -3.46 -20.36 6.36
C PRO A 62 -2.78 -19.52 7.45
N LYS A 63 -1.71 -20.03 8.07
CA LYS A 63 -0.92 -19.32 9.08
C LYS A 63 -0.02 -18.22 8.51
N ILE A 64 0.38 -18.34 7.25
CA ILE A 64 1.27 -17.40 6.56
C ILE A 64 0.48 -16.29 5.89
N ILE A 65 -0.75 -16.56 5.44
CA ILE A 65 -1.58 -15.57 4.72
C ILE A 65 -1.73 -14.24 5.48
N PRO A 66 -2.00 -14.22 6.81
CA PRO A 66 -2.08 -12.95 7.55
C PRO A 66 -0.74 -12.21 7.70
N MET A 67 0.39 -12.87 7.41
CA MET A 67 1.71 -12.24 7.43
C MET A 67 2.03 -11.51 6.12
N ILE A 68 1.30 -11.80 5.04
CA ILE A 68 1.48 -11.13 3.74
C ILE A 68 0.93 -9.72 3.87
N THR A 69 1.80 -8.74 3.60
CA THR A 69 1.44 -7.33 3.66
C THR A 69 1.76 -6.66 2.35
N ILE A 70 0.78 -5.93 1.81
CA ILE A 70 0.94 -5.08 0.63
C ILE A 70 1.02 -3.64 1.12
N SER A 71 2.13 -2.97 0.87
CA SER A 71 2.24 -1.55 1.23
C SER A 71 1.61 -0.65 0.19
N ILE A 72 0.97 0.39 0.68
CA ILE A 72 0.35 1.44 -0.10
C ILE A 72 1.02 2.73 0.31
N ILE A 73 1.71 3.35 -0.64
CA ILE A 73 2.45 4.58 -0.41
C ILE A 73 1.77 5.69 -1.17
N GLN A 74 1.40 6.76 -0.48
CA GLN A 74 0.79 7.91 -1.10
C GLN A 74 1.56 9.19 -0.77
N ILE A 75 2.08 9.82 -1.81
CA ILE A 75 2.83 11.07 -1.68
C ILE A 75 1.93 12.23 -2.11
N MET A 76 1.61 13.09 -1.15
CA MET A 76 0.77 14.27 -1.32
C MET A 76 1.63 15.53 -1.16
N GLY A 77 2.18 16.03 -2.26
CA GLY A 77 3.08 17.18 -2.24
C GLY A 77 4.40 16.84 -1.53
N LEU A 78 4.55 17.29 -0.28
CA LEU A 78 5.70 16.97 0.58
C LEU A 78 5.34 16.01 1.72
N SER A 79 4.06 15.63 1.83
CA SER A 79 3.58 14.65 2.81
C SER A 79 3.65 13.26 2.22
N CYS A 80 4.04 12.28 3.02
CA CYS A 80 4.02 10.86 2.68
C CYS A 80 3.10 10.16 3.66
N HIS A 81 2.15 9.38 3.15
CA HIS A 81 1.26 8.54 3.91
C HIS A 81 1.57 7.09 3.54
N VAL A 82 1.78 6.24 4.54
CA VAL A 82 2.08 4.83 4.32
C VAL A 82 1.06 3.98 5.04
N CYS A 83 0.30 3.21 4.25
CA CYS A 83 -0.63 2.21 4.75
C CYS A 83 -0.14 0.81 4.40
N CYS A 84 -0.60 -0.19 5.14
CA CYS A 84 -0.47 -1.58 4.73
C CYS A 84 -1.82 -2.28 4.69
N LEU A 85 -2.02 -3.06 3.64
CA LEU A 85 -3.13 -3.99 3.51
C LEU A 85 -2.69 -5.40 3.90
N SER A 86 -3.51 -6.07 4.70
CA SER A 86 -3.38 -7.49 5.02
C SER A 86 -4.75 -8.16 5.10
N LEU A 87 -4.79 -9.49 4.95
CA LEU A 87 -5.98 -10.30 5.19
C LEU A 87 -5.99 -10.74 6.65
N VAL A 88 -6.91 -10.20 7.45
CA VAL A 88 -6.98 -10.50 8.90
C VAL A 88 -7.90 -11.69 9.19
N ASP A 89 -8.89 -11.93 8.35
CA ASP A 89 -9.76 -13.10 8.38
C ASP A 89 -10.32 -13.37 6.97
N LYS A 90 -11.04 -14.49 6.78
CA LYS A 90 -11.65 -14.87 5.50
C LYS A 90 -12.54 -13.75 4.95
N GLY A 91 -12.06 -13.10 3.89
CA GLY A 91 -12.76 -12.00 3.23
C GLY A 91 -12.69 -10.65 3.96
N LEU A 92 -12.05 -10.60 5.13
CA LEU A 92 -11.87 -9.38 5.92
C LEU A 92 -10.44 -8.86 5.75
N TYR A 93 -10.33 -7.65 5.20
CA TYR A 93 -9.06 -6.98 4.95
C TYR A 93 -8.92 -5.80 5.89
N ALA A 94 -7.71 -5.57 6.40
CA ALA A 94 -7.38 -4.38 7.17
C ALA A 94 -6.37 -3.54 6.38
N ALA A 95 -6.75 -2.30 6.08
CA ALA A 95 -5.83 -1.25 5.67
C ALA A 95 -5.49 -0.43 6.92
N GLN A 96 -4.22 -0.43 7.32
CA GLN A 96 -3.76 0.24 8.54
C GLN A 96 -2.70 1.27 8.19
N ASP A 97 -2.87 2.49 8.70
CA ASP A 97 -1.85 3.52 8.63
C ASP A 97 -0.66 3.12 9.51
N ILE A 98 0.54 3.30 8.98
CA ILE A 98 1.79 3.01 9.67
C ILE A 98 2.59 4.28 9.92
N TYR A 99 2.57 5.23 8.96
CA TYR A 99 3.27 6.51 9.02
C TYR A 99 2.50 7.61 8.28
#